data_AF-A0A3B9LUT2-F1
#
_entry.id   AF-A0A3B9LUT2-F1
#
_cell.length_a   1.000
_cell.length_b   1.000
_cell.length_c   1.000
_cell.angle_alpha   90.00
_cell.angle_beta   90.00
_cell.angle_gamma   90.00
#
_symmetry.space_group_name_H-M   'P 1'
#
loop_
_entity.id
_entity.type
_entity.pdbx_description
1 polymer ?
#
loop_
_entity_poly.entity_id
_entity_poly.type
_entity_poly.pdbx_seq_one_letter_code
_entity_poly.pdbx_strand_id
1 'polypeptide(L)'
;MTIMRITQERNVVVITILTACVLAAALWPAGASSARPEAKERLLLGEAPIPSARVAPDEPSRVRAAEAYGKLPLSFEVNQGQTDAQVKFLSRGAGYNLFLTSTEAV
;
A
#
# COMPACT_ATOMS: atom_id res chain seq x y z
N MET A 1 -26.93 -11.19 -23.54
CA MET A 1 -25.58 -11.07 -24.15
C MET A 1 -25.16 -9.61 -24.20
N THR A 2 -25.05 -8.96 -23.03
CA THR A 2 -24.84 -7.50 -22.93
C THR A 2 -23.88 -7.16 -21.78
N ILE A 3 -23.94 -7.94 -20.69
CA ILE A 3 -23.05 -7.80 -19.52
C ILE A 3 -21.58 -8.04 -19.87
N MET A 4 -21.27 -8.95 -20.81
CA MET A 4 -19.89 -9.27 -21.21
C MET A 4 -19.21 -8.17 -22.05
N ARG A 5 -19.98 -7.26 -22.67
CA ARG A 5 -19.44 -6.11 -23.42
C ARG A 5 -19.00 -4.98 -22.48
N ILE A 6 -19.74 -4.73 -21.40
CA ILE A 6 -19.45 -3.66 -20.42
C ILE A 6 -18.16 -3.94 -19.63
N THR A 7 -17.87 -5.21 -19.34
CA THR A 7 -16.62 -5.59 -18.65
C THR A 7 -15.39 -5.47 -19.55
N GLN A 8 -15.54 -5.73 -20.85
CA GLN A 8 -14.47 -5.59 -21.85
C GLN A 8 -14.08 -4.13 -22.08
N GLU A 9 -15.06 -3.23 -22.20
CA GLU A 9 -14.84 -1.77 -22.33
C GLU A 9 -14.00 -1.22 -21.17
N ARG A 10 -14.32 -1.62 -19.93
CA ARG A 10 -13.59 -1.18 -18.74
C ARG A 10 -12.15 -1.68 -18.71
N ASN A 11 -11.92 -2.93 -19.10
CA ASN A 11 -10.57 -3.49 -19.13
C ASN A 11 -9.72 -2.88 -20.25
N VAL A 12 -10.32 -2.59 -21.42
CA VAL A 12 -9.64 -1.91 -22.54
C VAL A 12 -9.23 -0.49 -22.15
N VAL A 13 -10.10 0.27 -21.48
CA VAL A 13 -9.78 1.63 -20.99
C VAL A 13 -8.66 1.61 -19.94
N VAL A 14 -8.65 0.62 -19.05
CA VAL A 14 -7.57 0.49 -18.04
C VAL A 14 -6.24 0.15 -18.71
N ILE A 15 -6.23 -0.76 -19.70
CA ILE A 15 -5.02 -1.16 -20.43
C ILE A 15 -4.46 0.02 -21.26
N THR A 16 -5.32 0.84 -21.88
CA THR A 16 -4.86 2.02 -22.64
C THR A 16 -4.31 3.12 -21.74
N ILE A 17 -4.90 3.36 -20.56
CA ILE A 17 -4.36 4.34 -19.59
C ILE A 17 -3.00 3.87 -19.05
N LEU A 18 -2.86 2.59 -18.71
CA LEU A 18 -1.58 2.04 -18.21
C LEU A 18 -0.47 2.10 -19.25
N THR A 19 -0.76 1.78 -20.51
CA THR A 19 0.21 1.89 -21.60
C THR A 19 0.63 3.34 -21.88
N ALA A 20 -0.30 4.30 -21.81
CA ALA A 20 0.02 5.72 -21.92
C ALA A 20 0.91 6.24 -20.77
N CYS A 21 0.65 5.82 -19.52
CA CYS A 21 1.48 6.20 -18.36
C CYS A 21 2.92 5.66 -18.44
N VAL A 22 3.10 4.43 -18.93
CA VAL A 22 4.44 3.82 -19.09
C VAL A 22 5.24 4.56 -20.18
N LEU A 23 4.59 4.99 -21.26
CA LEU A 23 5.24 5.79 -22.31
C LEU A 23 5.61 7.21 -21.84
N ALA A 24 4.83 7.81 -20.93
CA ALA A 24 5.14 9.13 -20.37
C ALA A 24 6.36 9.13 -19.43
N ALA A 25 6.64 8.02 -18.74
CA ALA A 25 7.80 7.91 -17.83
C ALA A 25 9.16 7.80 -18.55
N ALA A 26 9.16 7.43 -19.85
CA ALA A 26 10.39 7.27 -20.63
C ALA A 26 11.00 8.59 -21.14
N LEU A 27 10.29 9.72 -20.97
CA LEU A 27 10.75 11.06 -21.36
C LEU A 27 11.07 11.96 -20.16
N TRP A 28 11.39 11.40 -18.99
CA TRP A 28 11.94 12.21 -17.91
C TRP A 28 13.43 12.49 -18.19
N PRO A 29 13.83 13.73 -18.54
CA PRO A 29 15.24 14.05 -18.55
C PRO A 29 15.73 13.95 -17.11
N ALA A 30 16.67 13.04 -16.86
CA ALA A 30 17.51 13.07 -15.67
C ALA A 30 18.36 14.35 -15.71
N GLY A 31 17.72 15.47 -15.41
CA GLY A 31 18.28 16.81 -15.42
C GLY A 31 19.06 17.05 -14.13
N ALA A 32 20.39 17.01 -14.28
CA ALA A 32 21.38 17.75 -13.51
C ALA A 32 21.38 17.57 -11.98
N SER A 33 22.25 16.63 -11.57
CA SER A 33 23.10 16.79 -10.39
C SER A 33 23.57 18.23 -10.21
N SER A 34 23.19 18.88 -9.12
CA SER A 34 23.91 20.07 -8.64
C SER A 34 23.89 20.15 -7.12
N ALA A 35 25.08 20.45 -6.59
CA ALA A 35 25.39 20.86 -5.22
C ALA A 35 25.45 19.77 -4.13
N ARG A 36 26.65 19.21 -4.00
CA ARG A 36 27.25 18.62 -2.80
C ARG A 36 26.98 19.49 -1.55
N PRO A 37 26.33 18.98 -0.48
CA PRO A 37 26.30 19.69 0.79
C PRO A 37 27.64 19.47 1.52
N GLU A 38 28.23 20.58 1.96
CA GLU A 38 29.50 20.62 2.67
C GLU A 38 29.44 19.84 3.98
N ALA A 39 30.29 18.83 4.08
CA ALA A 39 30.67 18.23 5.35
C ALA A 39 31.60 19.21 6.08
N LYS A 40 31.06 19.97 7.04
CA LYS A 40 31.88 20.61 8.08
C LYS A 40 31.13 20.75 9.40
N GLU A 41 31.29 19.72 10.22
CA GLU A 41 31.77 19.88 11.60
C GLU A 41 30.85 20.65 12.58
N ARG A 42 29.89 19.94 13.16
CA ARG A 42 29.48 20.12 14.57
C ARG A 42 29.48 18.76 15.29
N LEU A 43 30.65 18.14 15.31
CA LEU A 43 31.07 17.36 16.48
C LEU A 43 30.91 18.28 17.71
N LEU A 44 30.51 17.72 18.85
CA LEU A 44 30.17 18.35 20.13
C LEU A 44 28.65 18.48 20.40
N LEU A 45 28.00 17.34 20.68
CA LEU A 45 27.05 17.19 21.80
C LEU A 45 26.57 15.73 21.86
N GLY A 46 27.17 14.96 22.76
CA GLY A 46 26.56 13.83 23.47
C GLY A 46 26.01 12.67 22.63
N GLU A 47 26.81 11.62 22.51
CA GLU A 47 26.31 10.25 22.33
C GLU A 47 25.47 9.88 23.57
N ALA A 48 24.19 10.24 23.56
CA ALA A 48 23.24 9.75 24.56
C ALA A 48 23.02 8.24 24.30
N PRO A 49 22.96 7.39 25.33
CA PRO A 49 22.72 5.96 25.15
C PRO A 49 21.42 5.79 24.38
N ILE A 50 21.44 5.18 23.19
CA ILE A 50 20.21 4.83 22.47
C ILE A 50 19.58 3.70 23.27
N PRO A 51 18.50 3.93 24.05
CA PRO A 51 17.84 2.83 24.73
C PRO A 51 17.06 2.12 23.64
N SER A 52 17.56 0.97 23.18
CA SER A 52 16.76 0.00 22.42
C SER A 52 15.78 -0.68 23.37
N ALA A 53 14.96 0.13 24.04
CA ALA A 53 13.79 -0.33 24.78
C ALA A 53 12.64 -0.23 23.80
N ARG A 54 11.98 -1.36 23.49
CA ARG A 54 10.66 -1.33 22.83
C ARG A 54 9.73 -0.55 23.75
N VAL A 55 9.53 0.73 23.45
CA VAL A 55 8.50 1.54 24.10
C VAL A 55 7.17 0.94 23.68
N ALA A 56 6.45 0.37 24.64
CA ALA A 56 5.08 -0.07 24.40
C ALA A 56 4.27 1.16 23.91
N PRO A 57 3.40 1.01 22.90
CA PRO A 57 2.60 2.13 22.41
C PRO A 57 1.81 2.76 23.56
N ASP A 58 1.87 4.08 23.68
CA ASP A 58 1.00 4.82 24.58
C ASP A 58 -0.47 4.72 24.11
N GLU A 59 -1.41 4.85 25.04
CA GLU A 59 -2.85 4.76 24.74
C GLU A 59 -3.30 5.70 23.60
N PRO A 60 -2.89 6.98 23.55
CA PRO A 60 -3.18 7.85 22.41
C PRO A 60 -2.73 7.28 21.06
N SER A 61 -1.54 6.67 20.99
CA SER A 61 -1.04 6.01 19.78
C SER A 61 -1.89 4.79 19.38
N ARG A 62 -2.39 4.01 20.35
CA ARG A 62 -3.31 2.89 20.07
C ARG A 62 -4.66 3.36 19.55
N VAL A 63 -5.23 4.41 20.12
CA VAL A 63 -6.50 5.01 19.68
C VAL A 63 -6.38 5.53 18.25
N ARG A 64 -5.32 6.27 17.93
CA ARG A 64 -5.06 6.77 16.56
C ARG A 64 -4.91 5.64 15.55
N ALA A 65 -4.22 4.56 15.93
CA ALA A 65 -4.09 3.39 15.08
C ALA A 65 -5.45 2.72 14.83
N ALA A 66 -6.27 2.52 15.86
CA ALA A 66 -7.61 1.95 15.72
C ALA A 66 -8.52 2.81 14.82
N GLU A 67 -8.50 4.13 14.98
CA GLU A 67 -9.23 5.05 14.12
C GLU A 67 -8.75 4.99 12.66
N ALA A 68 -7.44 4.87 12.43
CA ALA A 68 -6.88 4.75 11.09
C ALA A 68 -7.28 3.42 10.42
N TYR A 69 -7.25 2.31 11.17
CA TYR A 69 -7.71 1.02 10.67
C TYR A 69 -9.20 1.04 10.29
N GLY A 70 -10.04 1.72 11.07
CA GLY A 70 -11.47 1.86 10.76
C GLY A 70 -11.78 2.70 9.51
N LYS A 71 -10.83 3.47 9.01
CA LYS A 71 -10.96 4.32 7.81
C LYS A 71 -10.42 3.67 6.55
N LEU A 72 -9.81 2.49 6.66
CA LEU A 72 -9.26 1.79 5.50
C LEU A 72 -10.42 1.35 4.60
N PRO A 73 -10.42 1.71 3.31
CA PRO A 73 -11.48 1.28 2.40
C PRO A 73 -11.36 -0.24 2.17
N LEU A 74 -12.15 -1.01 2.91
CA LEU A 74 -12.25 -2.46 2.75
C LEU A 74 -13.21 -2.78 1.62
N SER A 75 -12.70 -3.40 0.57
CA SER A 75 -13.51 -4.00 -0.51
C SER A 75 -13.35 -5.51 -0.46
N PHE A 76 -14.46 -6.23 -0.64
CA PHE A 76 -14.49 -7.69 -0.65
C PHE A 76 -14.71 -8.21 -2.06
N GLU A 77 -13.91 -9.20 -2.44
CA GLU A 77 -14.00 -9.90 -3.71
C GLU A 77 -14.35 -11.36 -3.45
N VAL A 78 -15.24 -11.93 -4.27
CA VAL A 78 -15.57 -13.37 -4.20
C VAL A 78 -14.35 -14.19 -4.60
N ASN A 79 -14.08 -15.26 -3.85
CA ASN A 79 -13.10 -16.27 -4.24
C ASN A 79 -13.65 -17.10 -5.41
N GLN A 80 -13.06 -16.91 -6.58
CA GLN A 80 -13.27 -17.62 -7.84
C GLN A 80 -12.09 -18.57 -8.16
N GLY A 81 -11.31 -18.95 -7.14
CA GLY A 81 -10.13 -19.81 -7.28
C GLY A 81 -8.78 -19.08 -7.13
N GLN A 82 -8.78 -17.84 -6.61
CA GLN A 82 -7.54 -17.10 -6.34
C GLN A 82 -6.79 -17.67 -5.12
N THR A 83 -7.50 -18.32 -4.20
CA THR A 83 -6.96 -18.92 -2.97
C THR A 83 -7.74 -20.21 -2.62
N ASP A 84 -7.43 -20.83 -1.48
CA ASP A 84 -8.08 -22.05 -0.99
C ASP A 84 -9.62 -21.98 -1.07
N ALA A 85 -10.27 -23.08 -1.46
CA ALA A 85 -11.70 -23.15 -1.70
C ALA A 85 -12.59 -22.91 -0.45
N GLN A 86 -12.01 -23.02 0.74
CA GLN A 86 -12.69 -22.69 2.00
C GLN A 86 -12.91 -21.19 2.16
N VAL A 87 -12.02 -20.36 1.62
CA VAL A 87 -12.16 -18.91 1.60
C VAL A 87 -13.29 -18.54 0.64
N LYS A 88 -14.22 -17.71 1.11
CA LYS A 88 -15.37 -17.22 0.32
C LYS A 88 -15.12 -15.82 -0.21
N PHE A 89 -14.47 -14.99 0.58
CA PHE A 89 -14.15 -13.62 0.21
C PHE A 89 -12.73 -13.26 0.58
N LEU A 90 -12.13 -12.35 -0.19
CA LEU A 90 -10.84 -11.77 0.12
C LEU A 90 -10.91 -10.24 0.04
N SER A 91 -10.09 -9.57 0.85
CA SER A 91 -9.84 -8.14 0.75
C SER A 91 -8.36 -7.89 0.56
N ARG A 92 -8.03 -6.96 -0.33
CA ARG A 92 -6.67 -6.66 -0.75
C ARG A 92 -6.45 -5.16 -0.71
N GLY A 93 -5.31 -4.75 -0.19
CA GLY A 93 -4.88 -3.36 -0.20
C GLY A 93 -3.40 -3.23 0.06
N ALA A 94 -2.92 -1.99 0.11
CA ALA A 94 -1.52 -1.73 0.41
C ALA A 94 -1.22 -2.17 1.85
N GLY A 95 -0.37 -3.18 2.00
CA GLY A 95 0.12 -3.64 3.31
C GLY A 95 -0.76 -4.65 4.04
N TYR A 96 -1.83 -5.18 3.42
CA TYR A 96 -2.63 -6.26 4.02
C TYR A 96 -3.30 -7.15 2.96
N ASN A 97 -3.51 -8.40 3.35
CA ASN A 97 -4.44 -9.33 2.72
C ASN A 97 -5.30 -9.95 3.82
N LEU A 98 -6.60 -10.01 3.60
CA LEU A 98 -7.55 -10.63 4.51
C LEU A 98 -8.34 -11.70 3.77
N PHE A 99 -8.41 -12.90 4.35
CA PHE A 99 -9.18 -14.02 3.82
C PHE A 99 -10.28 -14.39 4.79
N LEU A 100 -11.51 -14.52 4.29
CA LEU A 100 -12.67 -14.84 5.10
C LEU A 100 -13.30 -16.16 4.64
N THR A 101 -13.43 -17.09 5.58
CA THR A 101 -14.29 -18.26 5.43
C THR A 101 -15.74 -17.88 5.78
N SER A 102 -16.64 -18.85 5.91
CA SER A 102 -18.02 -18.57 6.35
C SER A 102 -18.13 -18.05 7.78
N THR A 103 -17.12 -18.31 8.61
CA THR A 103 -17.21 -18.11 10.07
C THR A 103 -16.08 -17.29 10.66
N GLU A 104 -14.94 -17.16 9.99
CA GLU A 104 -13.77 -16.49 10.55
C GLU A 104 -12.82 -15.90 9.49
N ALA A 105 -11.86 -15.12 9.97
CA ALA A 105 -10.69 -14.72 9.22
C ALA A 105 -9.55 -15.73 9.44
N VAL A 106 -8.86 -16.09 8.36
CA VAL A 106 -7.76 -17.09 8.35
C VAL A 106 -6.45 -16.53 7.86
#